data_AF-A0A2T4PVY7-F1
#
_entry.id   AF-A0A2T4PVY7-F1
#
_cell.length_a   1.000
_cell.length_b   1.000
_cell.length_c   1.000
_cell.angle_alpha   90.00
_cell.angle_beta   90.00
_cell.angle_gamma   90.00
#
_symmetry.space_group_name_H-M   'P 1'
#
loop_
_entity.id
_entity.type
_entity.pdbx_description
1 polymer ?
#
loop_
_entity_poly.entity_id
_entity_poly.type
_entity_poly.pdbx_seq_one_letter_code
_entity_poly.pdbx_strand_id
1 'polypeptide(L)' 'MSKNTTPILIKRWGMIDTINACLLIISILFLFDFKNQPALSYILIIAFTIWFISLVGKNIYLSKNRNDKEKINKK' A
#
# COMPACT_ATOMS: atom_id res chain seq x y z
N MET A 1 25.40 11.77 -31.00
CA MET A 1 25.52 10.89 -29.82
C MET A 1 24.18 10.89 -29.10
N SER A 2 23.31 9.91 -29.37
CA SER A 2 21.98 9.83 -28.76
C SER A 2 22.16 9.45 -27.28
N LYS A 3 21.67 10.28 -26.35
CA LYS A 3 21.72 9.98 -24.91
C LYS A 3 20.53 9.08 -24.59
N ASN A 4 20.81 7.80 -24.39
CA ASN A 4 19.83 6.79 -24.00
C ASN A 4 19.52 6.97 -22.52
N THR A 5 18.74 7.99 -22.15
CA THR A 5 18.25 8.14 -20.77
C THR A 5 17.13 7.14 -20.53
N THR A 6 17.46 5.96 -20.02
CA THR A 6 16.48 5.07 -19.40
C THR A 6 15.80 5.82 -18.25
N PRO A 7 14.49 6.10 -18.32
CA PRO A 7 13.81 6.78 -17.23
C PRO A 7 13.86 5.87 -16.02
N ILE A 8 14.39 6.39 -14.91
CA ILE A 8 14.41 5.69 -13.65
C ILE A 8 12.95 5.49 -13.24
N LEU A 9 12.47 4.24 -13.26
CA LEU A 9 11.11 3.87 -12.85
C LEU A 9 10.95 3.90 -11.33
N ILE A 10 11.42 4.96 -10.66
CA ILE A 10 11.09 5.20 -9.25
C ILE A 10 9.62 5.63 -9.21
N LYS A 11 8.78 4.79 -8.60
CA LYS A 11 7.40 5.19 -8.27
C LYS A 11 7.49 6.42 -7.37
N ARG A 12 7.03 7.56 -7.87
CA ARG A 12 7.01 8.81 -7.10
C ARG A 12 6.11 8.63 -5.89
N TRP A 13 6.64 8.89 -4.70
CA TRP A 13 5.88 8.89 -3.45
C TRP A 13 4.71 9.87 -3.58
N GLY A 14 3.49 9.35 -3.49
CA GLY A 14 2.27 10.14 -3.64
C GLY A 14 1.65 10.51 -2.30
N MET A 15 0.72 11.45 -2.31
CA MET A 15 -0.08 11.82 -1.13
C MET A 15 -0.80 10.61 -0.52
N ILE A 16 -1.21 9.65 -1.34
CA ILE A 16 -1.82 8.38 -0.91
C ILE A 16 -0.84 7.51 -0.12
N ASP A 17 0.43 7.49 -0.51
CA ASP A 17 1.47 6.75 0.21
C ASP A 17 1.70 7.38 1.61
N THR A 18 1.65 8.73 1.71
CA THR A 18 1.70 9.44 2.99
C THR A 18 0.50 9.14 3.88
N ILE A 19 -0.72 9.17 3.33
CA ILE A 19 -1.94 8.84 4.09
C ILE A 19 -1.86 7.41 4.62
N ASN A 20 -1.40 6.47 3.78
CA ASN A 20 -1.24 5.08 4.19
C ASN A 20 -0.19 4.92 5.30
N ALA A 21 0.93 5.64 5.21
CA ALA A 21 1.94 5.64 6.26
C ALA A 21 1.41 6.24 7.58
N CYS A 22 0.65 7.33 7.53
CA CYS A 22 0.01 7.90 8.71
C CYS A 22 -0.98 6.93 9.35
N LEU A 23 -1.83 6.28 8.55
CA LEU A 23 -2.77 5.27 9.05
C LEU A 23 -2.04 4.11 9.73
N LEU A 24 -0.95 3.62 9.13
CA LEU A 24 -0.10 2.59 9.74
C LEU A 24 0.44 3.02 11.11
N ILE A 25 0.99 4.24 11.20
CA ILE A 25 1.55 4.77 12.45
C ILE A 25 0.47 4.90 13.52
N ILE A 26 -0.69 5.46 13.19
CA ILE A 26 -1.82 5.62 14.12
C ILE A 26 -2.31 4.24 14.60
N SER A 27 -2.44 3.27 13.71
CA SER A 27 -2.84 1.91 14.08
C SER A 27 -1.85 1.26 15.05
N ILE A 28 -0.54 1.44 14.84
CA ILE A 28 0.49 0.92 15.75
C ILE A 28 0.42 1.61 17.11
N LEU A 29 0.26 2.94 17.16
CA LEU A 29 0.13 3.68 18.41
C LEU A 29 -1.09 3.24 19.23
N PHE A 30 -2.22 3.01 18.58
CA PHE A 30 -3.46 2.57 19.23
C PHE A 30 -3.44 1.09 19.64
N LEU A 31 -2.66 0.25 18.96
CA LEU A 31 -2.42 -1.14 19.34
C LEU A 31 -1.74 -1.26 20.72
N PHE A 32 -1.13 -0.22 21.28
CA PHE A 32 -0.50 -0.30 22.59
C PHE A 32 -1.46 -0.06 23.77
N ASP A 33 -2.71 0.37 23.53
CA ASP A 33 -3.67 0.70 24.61
C ASP A 33 -4.62 -0.46 25.00
N PHE A 34 -4.15 -1.71 24.95
CA PHE A 34 -4.95 -2.88 25.33
C PHE A 34 -5.39 -2.87 26.80
N LYS A 35 -4.64 -2.19 27.68
CA LYS A 35 -4.91 -2.21 29.11
C LYS A 35 -6.13 -1.39 29.51
N ASN A 36 -6.38 -0.26 28.85
CA ASN A 36 -7.49 0.61 29.21
C ASN A 36 -8.77 0.27 28.46
N GLN A 37 -8.69 -0.16 27.18
CA GLN A 37 -9.87 -0.39 26.34
C GLN A 37 -9.70 -1.60 25.40
N PRO A 38 -9.69 -2.84 25.94
CA PRO A 38 -9.36 -4.04 25.16
C PRO A 38 -10.31 -4.29 23.98
N ALA A 39 -11.61 -4.00 24.14
CA ALA A 39 -12.60 -4.17 23.08
C ALA A 39 -12.29 -3.29 21.86
N LEU A 40 -11.92 -2.03 22.08
CA LEU A 40 -11.56 -1.09 21.01
C LEU A 40 -10.26 -1.50 20.32
N SER A 41 -9.27 -1.95 21.07
CA SER A 41 -8.01 -2.45 20.51
C SER A 41 -8.22 -3.67 19.61
N TYR A 42 -9.10 -4.62 19.97
CA TYR A 42 -9.46 -5.75 19.10
C TYR A 42 -10.17 -5.31 17.81
N ILE A 43 -11.09 -4.35 17.88
CA ILE A 43 -11.75 -3.78 16.69
C ILE A 43 -10.73 -3.13 15.77
N LEU A 44 -9.76 -2.39 16.33
CA LEU A 44 -8.69 -1.75 15.59
C LEU A 44 -7.75 -2.74 14.93
N ILE A 45 -7.42 -3.88 15.57
CA ILE A 45 -6.67 -4.98 14.91
C ILE A 45 -7.39 -5.46 13.65
N ILE A 46 -8.69 -5.74 13.76
CA ILE A 46 -9.47 -6.31 12.66
C ILE A 46 -9.53 -5.30 11.50
N ALA A 47 -9.84 -4.04 11.81
CA ALA A 47 -9.87 -2.97 10.83
C ALA A 47 -8.50 -2.79 10.14
N PHE A 48 -7.41 -2.80 10.91
CA PHE A 48 -6.05 -2.71 10.38
C PHE A 48 -5.71 -3.87 9.46
N THR A 49 -6.09 -5.09 9.83
CA THR A 49 -5.85 -6.30 9.04
C THR A 49 -6.56 -6.24 7.69
N ILE A 50 -7.84 -5.84 7.68
CA ILE A 50 -8.63 -5.68 6.43
C ILE A 50 -8.02 -4.60 5.54
N TRP A 51 -7.62 -3.48 6.12
CA TRP A 51 -6.98 -2.38 5.41
C TRP A 51 -5.63 -2.81 4.80
N PHE A 52 -4.79 -3.50 5.57
CA PHE A 52 -3.49 -3.99 5.11
C PHE A 52 -3.64 -4.96 3.94
N ILE A 53 -4.56 -5.93 4.04
CA ILE A 53 -4.86 -6.87 2.95
C ILE A 53 -5.31 -6.12 1.69
N SER A 54 -6.16 -5.10 1.83
CA SER A 54 -6.62 -4.28 0.70
C SER A 54 -5.48 -3.52 0.02
N LEU A 55 -4.50 -3.05 0.80
CA LEU A 55 -3.31 -2.34 0.32
C LEU A 55 -2.38 -3.26 -0.47
N VAL A 56 -2.08 -4.44 0.08
CA VAL A 56 -1.27 -5.46 -0.59
C VAL A 56 -1.97 -5.98 -1.84
N GLY A 57 -3.27 -6.30 -1.73
CA GLY A 57 -4.09 -6.77 -2.85
C GLY A 57 -4.14 -5.77 -4.01
N LYS A 58 -4.32 -4.47 -3.72
CA LYS A 58 -4.29 -3.42 -4.75
C LYS A 58 -2.94 -3.32 -5.46
N ASN A 59 -1.83 -3.47 -4.72
CA ASN A 59 -0.48 -3.49 -5.31
C ASN A 59 -0.27 -4.71 -6.22
N ILE A 60 -0.74 -5.90 -5.81
CA ILE A 60 -0.66 -7.12 -6.62
C ILE A 60 -1.53 -6.99 -7.89
N TYR A 61 -2.75 -6.48 -7.76
CA TYR A 61 -3.67 -6.29 -8.89
C TYR A 61 -3.10 -5.32 -9.94
N LEU A 62 -2.55 -4.18 -9.49
CA LEU A 62 -1.88 -3.22 -10.38
C LEU A 62 -0.68 -3.85 -11.11
N SER A 63 0.10 -4.68 -10.42
CA SER A 63 1.22 -5.41 -11.03
C SER A 63 0.74 -6.37 -12.12
N LYS A 64 -0.32 -7.13 -11.86
CA LYS A 64 -0.88 -8.09 -12.82
C LYS A 64 -1.44 -7.41 -14.07
N ASN A 65 -2.22 -6.34 -13.91
CA ASN A 65 -2.78 -5.60 -15.03
C ASN A 65 -1.73 -4.91 -15.90
N ARG A 66 -0.59 -4.50 -15.34
CA ARG A 66 0.51 -3.92 -16.11
C ARG A 66 1.14 -4.95 -17.06
N ASN A 67 1.33 -6.18 -16.58
CA ASN A 67 1.89 -7.27 -17.38
C ASN A 67 0.95 -7.72 -18.50
N ASP A 68 -0.36 -7.71 -18.26
CA ASP A 68 -1.35 -8.08 -19.27
C ASP A 68 -1.45 -7.02 -20.39
N LYS A 69 -1.33 -5.73 -20.05
CA LYS A 69 -1.29 -4.62 -21.04
C LYS A 69 -0.04 -4.68 -21.93
N GLU A 70 1.11 -5.08 -21.39
CA GLU A 70 2.36 -5.21 -22.17
C GLU A 70 2.29 -6.35 -23.19
N LYS A 71 1.64 -7.47 -22.86
CA LYS A 71 1.48 -8.61 -23.79
C LYS A 71 0.58 -8.30 -24.99
N ILE A 72 -0.42 -7.43 -24.81
CA ILE A 72 -1.33 -7.04 -25.90
C ILE A 72 -0.65 -6.08 -26.89
N ASN A 73 0.21 -5.17 -26.41
CA ASN A 73 0.88 -4.17 -27.25
C ASN A 73 2.08 -4.72 -28.05
N LYS A 74 2.49 -5.97 -27.79
CA LYS A 74 3.58 -6.68 -28.52
C LYS A 74 3.06 -7.60 -29.64
N LYS A 75 1.75 -7.68 -29.86
CA LYS A 75 1.11 -8.54 -30.86
C LYS A 75 0.54 -7.70 -31.99
#